data_AF-C6RB91-F1
#
_entry.id   AF-C6RB91-F1
#
_cell.length_a   1.000
_cell.length_b   1.000
_cell.length_c   1.000
_cell.angle_alpha   90.00
_cell.angle_beta   90.00
_cell.angle_gamma   90.00
#
_symmetry.space_group_name_H-M   'P 1'
#
loop_
_entity.id
_entity.type
_entity.pdbx_description
1 polymer ?
#
loop_
_entity_poly.entity_id
_entity_poly.type
_entity_poly.pdbx_seq_one_letter_code
_entity_poly.pdbx_strand_id
1 'polypeptide(L)'
;MDITLATFDHAPETALRGVRFNNTWVPSETYADSRRGTLTGQYPQRQATTRISEVFAGVGYEVREDTHPAGEDVFRLLEQPSLEELDQVEGVIAVCSLLGGNAPMSVLWPGVAENGENNELVSPIDLAPTLAAIAGLDVRPNARLSFDGLNLVPVLRHGASGHAALFFDNGVLMIDAALIDGTATPPHERARLQDEWETWNKFITLGPLQ
;
A
#
# COMPACT_ATOMS: atom_id res chain seq x y z
N MET A 1 -14.01 -9.38 -12.25
CA MET A 1 -13.62 -9.28 -10.82
C MET A 1 -14.08 -7.95 -10.24
N ASP A 2 -14.57 -7.88 -9.00
CA ASP A 2 -14.83 -6.60 -8.30
C ASP A 2 -13.73 -6.38 -7.25
N ILE A 3 -13.06 -5.23 -7.32
CA ILE A 3 -11.93 -4.84 -6.47
C ILE A 3 -12.21 -3.46 -5.90
N THR A 4 -12.15 -3.32 -4.59
CA THR A 4 -12.28 -2.06 -3.88
C THR A 4 -11.00 -1.70 -3.14
N LEU A 5 -10.53 -0.47 -3.34
CA LEU A 5 -9.57 0.22 -2.48
C LEU A 5 -10.30 1.31 -1.70
N ALA A 6 -10.43 1.12 -0.39
CA ALA A 6 -11.02 2.07 0.54
C ALA A 6 -9.91 2.78 1.35
N THR A 7 -9.81 4.10 1.20
CA THR A 7 -8.80 4.90 1.91
C THR A 7 -9.45 5.77 2.98
N PHE A 8 -8.84 5.84 4.15
CA PHE A 8 -9.25 6.69 5.26
C PHE A 8 -8.09 7.58 5.70
N ASP A 9 -8.37 8.67 6.43
CA ASP A 9 -7.32 9.43 7.09
C ASP A 9 -6.74 8.52 8.18
N HIS A 10 -7.64 8.00 9.01
CA HIS A 10 -7.39 6.95 9.99
C HIS A 10 -8.55 5.95 9.90
N ALA A 11 -8.31 4.76 9.38
CA ALA A 11 -9.35 3.76 9.22
C ALA A 11 -9.78 3.23 10.60
N PRO A 12 -11.08 3.16 10.91
CA PRO A 12 -11.53 2.54 12.14
C PRO A 12 -11.34 1.02 12.06
N GLU A 13 -11.10 0.37 13.20
CA GLU A 13 -10.99 -1.10 13.29
C GLU A 13 -12.20 -1.84 12.69
N THR A 14 -13.39 -1.23 12.78
CA THR A 14 -14.63 -1.76 12.22
C THR A 14 -14.69 -1.68 10.70
N ALA A 15 -13.82 -0.91 10.04
CA ALA A 15 -13.68 -0.89 8.58
C ALA A 15 -12.75 -2.00 8.07
N LEU A 16 -11.87 -2.57 8.91
CA LEU A 16 -10.94 -3.60 8.47
C LEU A 16 -11.67 -4.88 8.04
N ARG A 17 -11.18 -5.54 6.98
CA ARG A 17 -11.75 -6.75 6.38
C ARG A 17 -10.63 -7.74 6.05
N GLY A 18 -10.86 -9.03 6.25
CA GLY A 18 -9.90 -10.06 5.88
C GLY A 18 -8.67 -10.13 6.79
N VAL A 19 -7.49 -10.26 6.19
CA VAL A 19 -6.20 -10.26 6.89
C VAL A 19 -5.82 -8.83 7.29
N ARG A 20 -5.55 -8.61 8.57
CA ARG A 20 -5.11 -7.33 9.13
C ARG A 20 -3.59 -7.28 9.24
N PHE A 21 -2.99 -6.15 8.87
CA PHE A 21 -1.55 -5.94 8.98
C PHE A 21 -1.24 -5.06 10.20
N ASN A 22 -0.55 -5.65 11.18
CA ASN A 22 -0.26 -5.03 12.48
C ASN A 22 1.04 -4.21 12.50
N ASN A 23 1.76 -4.16 11.39
CA ASN A 23 3.03 -3.43 11.25
C ASN A 23 3.05 -2.63 9.94
N THR A 24 2.12 -1.68 9.84
CA THR A 24 1.90 -0.92 8.60
C THR A 24 2.31 0.54 8.78
N TRP A 25 3.13 1.06 7.87
CA TRP A 25 3.59 2.45 7.96
C TRP A 25 3.24 3.24 6.70
N VAL A 26 2.55 4.36 6.89
CA VAL A 26 2.18 5.26 5.80
C VAL A 26 3.44 5.87 5.19
N PRO A 27 3.48 6.07 3.86
CA PRO A 27 4.72 6.47 3.17
C PRO A 27 5.07 7.95 3.38
N SER A 28 4.19 8.75 3.98
CA SER A 28 4.43 10.16 4.32
C SER A 28 3.51 10.62 5.44
N GLU A 29 3.97 11.60 6.22
CA GLU A 29 3.16 12.27 7.25
C GLU A 29 2.11 13.21 6.64
N THR A 30 2.28 13.64 5.39
CA THR A 30 1.30 14.51 4.74
C THR A 30 0.24 13.68 4.02
N TYR A 31 -1.02 14.08 4.15
CA TYR A 31 -2.14 13.40 3.50
C TYR A 31 -1.93 13.33 1.97
N ALA A 32 -1.54 14.44 1.35
CA ALA A 32 -1.40 14.54 -0.10
C ALA A 32 -0.32 13.61 -0.66
N ASP A 33 0.83 13.52 0.02
CA ASP A 33 1.92 12.65 -0.38
C ASP A 33 1.59 11.19 -0.09
N SER A 34 1.02 10.91 1.08
CA SER A 34 0.59 9.56 1.44
C SER A 34 -0.44 9.00 0.46
N ARG A 35 -1.48 9.78 0.15
CA ARG A 35 -2.47 9.45 -0.87
C ARG A 35 -1.84 9.23 -2.24
N ARG A 36 -0.90 10.10 -2.65
CA ARG A 36 -0.18 9.91 -3.93
C ARG A 36 0.58 8.58 -3.94
N GLY A 37 1.29 8.26 -2.85
CA GLY A 37 2.02 7.00 -2.76
C GLY A 37 1.08 5.79 -2.84
N THR A 38 0.03 5.76 -2.05
CA THR A 38 -0.97 4.67 -2.04
C THR A 38 -1.59 4.46 -3.42
N LEU A 39 -1.99 5.54 -4.10
CA LEU A 39 -2.66 5.45 -5.40
C LEU A 39 -1.72 5.14 -6.55
N THR A 40 -0.41 5.32 -6.41
CA THR A 40 0.57 5.07 -7.48
C THR A 40 1.42 3.83 -7.23
N GLY A 41 1.45 3.34 -6.00
CA GLY A 41 2.35 2.28 -5.55
C GLY A 41 3.83 2.65 -5.57
N GLN A 42 4.13 3.95 -5.59
CA GLN A 42 5.49 4.49 -5.63
C GLN A 42 5.72 5.43 -4.46
N TYR A 43 6.96 5.55 -4.03
CA TYR A 43 7.33 6.49 -2.99
C TYR A 43 6.97 7.93 -3.41
N PRO A 44 6.40 8.76 -2.51
CA PRO A 44 5.96 10.11 -2.87
C PRO A 44 7.06 11.00 -3.46
N GLN A 45 8.32 10.74 -3.09
CA GLN A 45 9.54 11.41 -3.57
C GLN A 45 9.74 11.26 -5.08
N ARG A 46 9.20 10.20 -5.69
CA ARG A 46 9.22 10.00 -7.15
C ARG A 46 8.28 10.92 -7.91
N GLN A 47 7.32 11.54 -7.21
CA GLN A 47 6.30 12.41 -7.81
C GLN A 47 5.51 11.72 -8.93
N ALA A 48 5.32 10.41 -8.81
CA ALA A 48 4.50 9.58 -9.69
C ALA A 48 3.07 10.11 -9.81
N THR A 49 2.49 10.07 -11.01
CA THR A 49 1.16 10.63 -11.30
C THR A 49 0.17 9.61 -11.82
N THR A 50 0.61 8.57 -12.55
CA THR A 50 -0.26 7.48 -13.01
C THR A 50 -0.81 6.69 -11.82
N ARG A 51 -2.10 6.81 -11.60
CA ARG A 51 -2.80 6.13 -10.50
C ARG A 51 -3.21 4.72 -10.89
N ILE A 52 -3.43 3.88 -9.88
CA ILE A 52 -3.95 2.52 -10.01
C ILE A 52 -5.31 2.50 -10.72
N SER A 53 -6.16 3.52 -10.54
CA SER A 53 -7.41 3.67 -11.30
C SER A 53 -7.17 3.81 -12.81
N GLU A 54 -6.16 4.57 -13.22
CA GLU A 54 -5.79 4.72 -14.64
C GLU A 54 -5.21 3.42 -15.20
N VAL A 55 -4.45 2.68 -14.39
CA VAL A 55 -3.96 1.34 -14.76
C VAL A 55 -5.15 0.41 -15.04
N PHE A 56 -6.11 0.34 -14.12
CA PHE A 56 -7.29 -0.51 -14.25
C PHE A 56 -8.14 -0.12 -15.46
N ALA A 57 -8.42 1.17 -15.65
CA ALA A 57 -9.10 1.67 -16.83
C ALA A 57 -8.36 1.30 -18.13
N GLY A 58 -7.03 1.38 -18.13
CA GLY A 58 -6.18 1.03 -19.27
C GLY A 58 -6.24 -0.43 -19.70
N VAL A 59 -6.65 -1.33 -18.80
CA VAL A 59 -6.85 -2.76 -19.10
C VAL A 59 -8.33 -3.17 -19.20
N GLY A 60 -9.24 -2.18 -19.26
CA GLY A 60 -10.65 -2.40 -19.55
C GLY A 60 -11.56 -2.52 -18.33
N TYR A 61 -11.06 -2.28 -17.11
CA TYR A 61 -11.92 -2.24 -15.93
C TYR A 61 -12.76 -0.96 -15.90
N GLU A 62 -14.00 -1.09 -15.44
CA GLU A 62 -14.81 0.07 -15.08
C GLU A 62 -14.30 0.66 -13.76
N VAL A 63 -13.87 1.92 -13.77
CA VAL A 63 -13.46 2.64 -12.55
C VAL A 63 -14.66 3.35 -11.94
N ARG A 64 -14.90 3.15 -10.65
CA ARG A 64 -16.00 3.77 -9.91
C ARG A 64 -15.55 4.38 -8.59
N GLU A 65 -16.34 5.34 -8.13
CA GLU A 65 -16.22 5.98 -6.81
C GLU A 65 -17.50 5.79 -5.99
N ASP A 66 -18.34 4.83 -6.38
CA ASP A 66 -19.61 4.50 -5.73
C ASP A 66 -19.71 3.01 -5.39
N THR A 67 -20.75 2.66 -4.63
CA THR A 67 -21.08 1.31 -4.20
C THR A 67 -22.20 0.68 -5.03
N HIS A 68 -22.58 1.30 -6.15
CA HIS A 68 -23.66 0.75 -6.97
C HIS A 68 -23.25 -0.62 -7.53
N PRO A 69 -24.21 -1.58 -7.59
CA PRO A 69 -23.99 -2.85 -8.26
C PRO A 69 -23.44 -2.62 -9.67
N ALA A 70 -22.40 -3.36 -10.02
CA ALA A 70 -21.74 -3.25 -11.32
C ALA A 70 -21.51 -4.64 -11.91
N GLY A 71 -21.05 -4.66 -13.17
CA GLY A 71 -20.78 -5.89 -13.90
C GLY A 71 -19.48 -6.56 -13.49
N GLU A 72 -18.92 -7.37 -14.38
CA GLU A 72 -17.59 -7.93 -14.20
C GLU A 72 -16.52 -6.88 -14.51
N ASP A 73 -15.40 -6.92 -13.77
CA ASP A 73 -14.19 -6.11 -14.00
C ASP A 73 -14.37 -4.65 -13.60
N VAL A 74 -14.54 -4.45 -12.29
CA VAL A 74 -14.77 -3.16 -11.67
C VAL A 74 -13.67 -2.89 -10.67
N PHE A 75 -13.12 -1.67 -10.73
CA PHE A 75 -12.18 -1.16 -9.73
C PHE A 75 -12.82 0.06 -9.04
N ARG A 76 -12.98 -0.03 -7.72
CA ARG A 76 -13.57 1.03 -6.90
C ARG A 76 -12.49 1.71 -6.10
N LEU A 77 -12.44 3.04 -6.20
CA LEU A 77 -11.69 3.87 -5.28
C LEU A 77 -12.68 4.63 -4.40
N LEU A 78 -12.80 4.21 -3.15
CA LEU A 78 -13.70 4.85 -2.18
C LEU A 78 -12.85 5.63 -1.17
N GLU A 79 -13.01 6.95 -1.15
CA GLU A 79 -12.28 7.82 -0.21
C GLU A 79 -13.19 8.23 0.95
N GLN A 80 -12.80 7.88 2.17
CA GLN A 80 -13.59 8.02 3.40
C GLN A 80 -15.00 7.41 3.32
N PRO A 81 -15.19 6.16 2.81
CA PRO A 81 -16.52 5.58 2.78
C PRO A 81 -17.05 5.38 4.19
N SER A 82 -18.36 5.52 4.36
CA SER A 82 -19.05 5.05 5.55
C SER A 82 -18.95 3.52 5.65
N LEU A 83 -19.18 2.98 6.85
CA LEU A 83 -19.22 1.52 7.05
C LEU A 83 -20.37 0.88 6.25
N GLU A 84 -21.50 1.59 6.09
CA GLU A 84 -22.62 1.12 5.30
C GLU A 84 -22.26 0.99 3.81
N GLU A 85 -21.54 1.97 3.26
CA GLU A 85 -21.01 1.89 1.89
C GLU A 85 -20.01 0.73 1.74
N LEU A 86 -19.11 0.56 2.72
CA LEU A 86 -18.14 -0.53 2.69
C LEU A 86 -18.79 -1.92 2.81
N ASP A 87 -19.92 -2.03 3.50
CA ASP A 87 -20.70 -3.26 3.62
C ASP A 87 -21.52 -3.59 2.35
N GLN A 88 -21.65 -2.65 1.42
CA GLN A 88 -22.35 -2.84 0.14
C GLN A 88 -21.45 -3.37 -0.98
N VAL A 89 -20.12 -3.31 -0.81
CA VAL A 89 -19.18 -3.81 -1.81
C VAL A 89 -18.79 -5.26 -1.52
N GLU A 90 -18.54 -6.01 -2.59
CA GLU A 90 -18.15 -7.42 -2.52
C GLU A 90 -16.79 -7.63 -3.23
N GLY A 91 -16.30 -8.87 -3.22
CA GLY A 91 -15.06 -9.23 -3.90
C GLY A 91 -13.82 -8.91 -3.07
N VAL A 92 -12.80 -8.35 -3.72
CA VAL A 92 -11.53 -8.03 -3.07
C VAL A 92 -11.65 -6.65 -2.44
N ILE A 93 -11.37 -6.53 -1.14
CA ILE A 93 -11.49 -5.25 -0.42
C ILE A 93 -10.17 -4.97 0.29
N ALA A 94 -9.46 -3.93 -0.15
CA ALA A 94 -8.33 -3.37 0.55
C ALA A 94 -8.75 -2.12 1.31
N VAL A 95 -8.35 -2.02 2.58
CA VAL A 95 -8.61 -0.87 3.44
C VAL A 95 -7.29 -0.36 3.97
N CYS A 96 -7.05 0.95 3.93
CA CYS A 96 -5.87 1.54 4.55
C CYS A 96 -6.13 2.92 5.15
N SER A 97 -5.32 3.24 6.15
CA SER A 97 -5.14 4.61 6.63
C SER A 97 -4.09 5.34 5.80
N LEU A 98 -4.27 6.65 5.60
CA LEU A 98 -3.34 7.53 4.91
C LEU A 98 -2.49 8.35 5.88
N LEU A 99 -2.85 8.41 7.16
CA LEU A 99 -2.12 9.14 8.20
C LEU A 99 -1.84 8.25 9.42
N GLY A 100 -0.76 8.58 10.14
CA GLY A 100 -0.35 7.93 11.39
C GLY A 100 0.76 6.90 11.24
N GLY A 101 1.49 6.64 12.34
CA GLY A 101 2.51 5.59 12.44
C GLY A 101 1.94 4.32 13.06
N ASN A 102 2.33 3.15 12.53
CA ASN A 102 1.64 1.87 12.70
C ASN A 102 0.11 1.97 12.47
N ALA A 103 -0.28 2.25 11.23
CA ALA A 103 -1.64 2.63 10.87
C ALA A 103 -2.49 1.44 10.38
N PRO A 104 -3.81 1.39 10.65
CA PRO A 104 -4.64 0.27 10.22
C PRO A 104 -4.64 0.04 8.71
N MET A 105 -4.39 -1.22 8.30
CA MET A 105 -4.50 -1.70 6.93
C MET A 105 -4.94 -3.17 6.90
N SER A 106 -5.76 -3.54 5.92
CA SER A 106 -6.22 -4.91 5.76
C SER A 106 -6.55 -5.25 4.31
N VAL A 107 -6.50 -6.53 3.97
CA VAL A 107 -6.94 -7.05 2.67
C VAL A 107 -7.87 -8.24 2.89
N LEU A 108 -9.09 -8.13 2.38
CA LEU A 108 -10.00 -9.25 2.16
C LEU A 108 -9.84 -9.74 0.73
N TRP A 109 -9.51 -11.02 0.58
CA TRP A 109 -9.52 -11.71 -0.71
C TRP A 109 -10.29 -13.03 -0.56
N PRO A 110 -11.52 -13.12 -1.09
CA PRO A 110 -12.33 -14.33 -0.97
C PRO A 110 -11.61 -15.59 -1.46
N GLY A 111 -11.67 -16.65 -0.66
CA GLY A 111 -10.97 -17.92 -0.89
C GLY A 111 -9.45 -17.90 -0.71
N VAL A 112 -8.85 -16.77 -0.31
CA VAL A 112 -7.40 -16.62 -0.16
C VAL A 112 -6.99 -16.01 1.17
N ALA A 113 -7.54 -14.84 1.50
CA ALA A 113 -7.22 -14.05 2.70
C ALA A 113 -8.52 -13.53 3.31
N GLU A 114 -9.22 -14.41 4.03
CA GLU A 114 -10.57 -14.13 4.55
C GLU A 114 -10.57 -13.71 6.02
N ASN A 115 -9.53 -14.07 6.77
CA ASN A 115 -9.34 -13.70 8.16
C ASN A 115 -7.86 -13.85 8.56
N GLY A 116 -7.51 -13.26 9.70
CA GLY A 116 -6.21 -13.41 10.33
C GLY A 116 -5.47 -12.10 10.50
N GLU A 117 -4.26 -12.21 11.01
CA GLU A 117 -3.36 -11.11 11.27
C GLU A 117 -1.99 -11.42 10.68
N ASN A 118 -1.27 -10.38 10.26
CA ASN A 118 0.07 -10.47 9.72
C ASN A 118 0.92 -9.36 10.33
N ASN A 119 2.15 -9.69 10.73
CA ASN A 119 3.07 -8.78 11.42
C ASN A 119 4.26 -8.36 10.53
N GLU A 120 4.27 -8.74 9.25
CA GLU A 120 5.28 -8.31 8.30
C GLU A 120 5.23 -6.79 8.13
N LEU A 121 6.41 -6.20 7.89
CA LEU A 121 6.52 -4.77 7.64
C LEU A 121 5.94 -4.45 6.26
N VAL A 122 4.90 -3.61 6.24
CA VAL A 122 4.16 -3.26 5.01
C VAL A 122 3.79 -1.77 4.99
N SER A 123 3.34 -1.29 3.84
CA SER A 123 2.94 0.09 3.63
C SER A 123 1.75 0.20 2.67
N PRO A 124 0.90 1.24 2.76
CA PRO A 124 -0.16 1.48 1.79
C PRO A 124 0.30 1.55 0.32
N ILE A 125 1.57 1.87 0.04
CA ILE A 125 2.13 1.81 -1.33
C ILE A 125 2.14 0.38 -1.91
N ASP A 126 2.02 -0.63 -1.06
CA ASP A 126 1.97 -2.04 -1.46
C ASP A 126 0.61 -2.42 -2.07
N LEU A 127 -0.44 -1.63 -1.80
CA LEU A 127 -1.79 -1.97 -2.24
C LEU A 127 -1.95 -1.87 -3.76
N ALA A 128 -1.39 -0.86 -4.41
CA ALA A 128 -1.45 -0.73 -5.86
C ALA A 128 -0.85 -1.96 -6.61
N PRO A 129 0.42 -2.38 -6.35
CA PRO A 129 0.96 -3.59 -6.97
C PRO A 129 0.23 -4.86 -6.56
N THR A 130 -0.26 -4.94 -5.32
CA THR A 130 -1.02 -6.11 -4.84
C THR A 130 -2.34 -6.27 -5.59
N LEU A 131 -3.14 -5.20 -5.69
CA LEU A 131 -4.44 -5.23 -6.38
C LEU A 131 -4.27 -5.48 -7.88
N ALA A 132 -3.25 -4.88 -8.51
CA ALA A 132 -2.90 -5.17 -9.90
C ALA A 132 -2.53 -6.65 -10.09
N ALA A 133 -1.72 -7.24 -9.20
CA ALA A 133 -1.37 -8.66 -9.25
C ALA A 133 -2.59 -9.58 -9.05
N ILE A 134 -3.51 -9.23 -8.15
CA ILE A 134 -4.75 -9.98 -7.92
C ILE A 134 -5.63 -9.99 -9.19
N ALA A 135 -5.67 -8.87 -9.91
CA ALA A 135 -6.32 -8.74 -11.22
C ALA A 135 -5.56 -9.42 -12.37
N GLY A 136 -4.39 -10.02 -12.11
CA GLY A 136 -3.60 -10.74 -13.11
C GLY A 136 -2.68 -9.86 -13.96
N LEU A 137 -2.44 -8.61 -13.57
CA LEU A 137 -1.50 -7.73 -14.25
C LEU A 137 -0.05 -8.10 -13.91
N ASP A 138 0.86 -7.88 -14.86
CA ASP A 138 2.29 -8.09 -14.64
C ASP A 138 2.89 -6.91 -13.87
N VAL A 139 3.26 -7.17 -12.61
CA VAL A 139 3.82 -6.19 -11.67
C VAL A 139 5.29 -6.46 -11.33
N ARG A 140 5.98 -7.28 -12.14
CA ARG A 140 7.42 -7.53 -11.94
C ARG A 140 8.20 -6.22 -12.10
N PRO A 141 9.35 -6.03 -11.41
CA PRO A 141 10.10 -4.77 -11.44
C PRO A 141 10.47 -4.24 -12.85
N ASN A 142 10.63 -5.14 -13.83
CA ASN A 142 10.97 -4.81 -15.22
C ASN A 142 9.74 -4.78 -16.15
N ALA A 143 8.53 -4.94 -15.61
CA ALA A 143 7.30 -4.82 -16.36
C ALA A 143 7.03 -3.33 -16.67
N ARG A 144 6.12 -3.09 -17.61
CA ARG A 144 5.67 -1.72 -17.93
C ARG A 144 5.03 -1.02 -16.73
N LEU A 145 4.38 -1.80 -15.86
CA LEU A 145 3.94 -1.34 -14.55
C LEU A 145 5.07 -1.60 -13.55
N SER A 146 5.75 -0.54 -13.11
CA SER A 146 6.79 -0.63 -12.09
C SER A 146 6.39 0.15 -10.85
N PHE A 147 6.66 -0.45 -9.69
CA PHE A 147 6.24 0.01 -8.37
C PHE A 147 7.41 -0.03 -7.41
N ASP A 148 7.41 0.86 -6.41
CA ASP A 148 8.30 0.69 -5.25
C ASP A 148 7.64 -0.20 -4.18
N GLY A 149 6.31 -0.23 -4.13
CA GLY A 149 5.55 -1.10 -3.24
C GLY A 149 5.75 -2.59 -3.55
N LEU A 150 5.65 -3.41 -2.51
CA LEU A 150 5.74 -4.86 -2.59
C LEU A 150 4.39 -5.44 -3.04
N ASN A 151 4.42 -6.40 -3.96
CA ASN A 151 3.26 -7.25 -4.21
C ASN A 151 3.06 -8.19 -3.00
N LEU A 152 1.97 -8.00 -2.24
CA LEU A 152 1.64 -8.79 -1.04
C LEU A 152 0.95 -10.12 -1.33
N VAL A 153 0.68 -10.48 -2.59
CA VAL A 153 0.06 -11.78 -2.92
C VAL A 153 0.82 -12.98 -2.31
N PRO A 154 2.17 -13.05 -2.36
CA PRO A 154 2.92 -14.11 -1.68
C PRO A 154 2.81 -14.05 -0.15
N VAL A 155 2.73 -12.85 0.44
CA VAL A 155 2.53 -12.66 1.88
C VAL A 155 1.17 -13.22 2.30
N LEU A 156 0.12 -12.87 1.56
CA LEU A 156 -1.26 -13.30 1.81
C LEU A 156 -1.46 -14.81 1.60
N ARG A 157 -0.87 -15.39 0.55
CA ARG A 157 -1.09 -16.81 0.18
C ARG A 157 -0.17 -17.79 0.92
N HIS A 158 1.04 -17.36 1.25
CA HIS A 158 2.12 -18.26 1.63
C HIS A 158 2.87 -17.81 2.88
N GLY A 159 2.50 -16.68 3.49
CA GLY A 159 3.23 -16.13 4.64
C GLY A 159 4.67 -15.75 4.30
N ALA A 160 4.90 -15.28 3.07
CA ALA A 160 6.20 -14.71 2.68
C ALA A 160 6.51 -13.44 3.49
N SER A 161 7.79 -13.06 3.54
CA SER A 161 8.23 -11.85 4.20
C SER A 161 7.79 -10.58 3.46
N GLY A 162 7.52 -9.52 4.22
CA GLY A 162 7.24 -8.18 3.73
C GLY A 162 8.53 -7.40 3.41
N HIS A 163 8.49 -6.08 3.57
CA HIS A 163 9.65 -5.22 3.38
C HIS A 163 10.74 -5.52 4.39
N ALA A 164 11.99 -5.52 3.93
CA ALA A 164 13.13 -5.48 4.84
C ALA A 164 13.29 -4.09 5.48
N ALA A 165 12.96 -3.04 4.72
CA ALA A 165 13.01 -1.66 5.15
C ALA A 165 11.99 -0.81 4.40
N LEU A 166 11.41 0.17 5.10
CA LEU A 166 10.64 1.28 4.54
C LEU A 166 11.42 2.57 4.69
N PHE A 167 11.35 3.44 3.69
CA PHE A 167 12.11 4.67 3.64
C PHE A 167 11.19 5.90 3.63
N PHE A 168 11.62 6.96 4.29
CA PHE A 168 10.88 8.20 4.47
C PHE A 168 11.81 9.41 4.22
N ASP A 169 11.22 10.60 4.12
CA ASP A 169 11.97 11.85 3.95
C ASP A 169 12.92 12.15 5.11
N ASN A 170 12.66 11.59 6.29
CA ASN A 170 13.43 11.80 7.50
C ASN A 170 14.10 10.54 8.05
N GLY A 171 14.08 9.43 7.30
CA GLY A 171 14.59 8.18 7.86
C GLY A 171 14.32 6.87 7.14
N VAL A 172 14.67 5.80 7.83
CA VAL A 172 14.45 4.40 7.43
C VAL A 172 13.92 3.61 8.63
N LEU A 173 13.00 2.69 8.36
CA LEU A 173 12.41 1.80 9.35
C LEU A 173 12.54 0.35 8.88
N MET A 174 12.96 -0.52 9.80
CA MET A 174 13.02 -1.97 9.67
C MET A 174 12.23 -2.61 10.81
N ILE A 175 12.12 -3.94 10.80
CA ILE A 175 11.40 -4.69 11.85
C ILE A 175 12.00 -4.46 13.25
N ASP A 176 13.33 -4.41 13.35
CA ASP A 176 14.06 -4.35 14.62
C ASP A 176 14.89 -3.08 14.81
N ALA A 177 14.90 -2.18 13.82
CA ALA A 177 15.71 -0.98 13.82
C ALA A 177 15.02 0.18 13.10
N ALA A 178 15.28 1.41 13.54
CA ALA A 178 14.76 2.61 12.91
C ALA A 178 15.77 3.75 13.04
N LEU A 179 15.85 4.61 12.03
CA LEU A 179 16.49 5.92 12.09
C LEU A 179 15.44 6.93 11.64
N ILE A 180 14.94 7.75 12.55
CA ILE A 180 13.92 8.77 12.26
C ILE A 180 14.39 10.10 12.86
N ASP A 181 14.34 11.18 12.08
CA ASP A 181 14.80 12.51 12.48
C ASP A 181 16.22 12.51 13.08
N GLY A 182 17.09 11.69 12.48
CA GLY A 182 18.46 11.52 12.94
C GLY A 182 18.61 10.77 14.28
N THR A 183 17.55 10.15 14.81
CA THR A 183 17.58 9.33 16.02
C THR A 183 17.49 7.85 15.67
N ALA A 184 18.52 7.08 16.04
CA ALA A 184 18.58 5.65 15.78
C ALA A 184 18.10 4.83 16.99
N THR A 185 17.28 3.82 16.73
CA THR A 185 16.86 2.80 17.68
C THR A 185 17.14 1.43 17.06
N PRO A 186 18.03 0.60 17.65
CA PRO A 186 18.89 0.92 18.78
C PRO A 186 20.03 1.90 18.38
N PRO A 187 20.61 2.68 19.33
CA PRO A 187 21.58 3.73 18.99
C PRO A 187 22.86 3.26 18.29
N HIS A 188 23.29 2.02 18.51
CA HIS A 188 24.51 1.47 17.90
C HIS A 188 24.36 1.21 16.39
N GLU A 189 23.13 1.09 15.89
CA GLU A 189 22.82 0.87 14.48
C GLU A 189 22.87 2.17 13.64
N ARG A 190 23.04 3.33 14.30
CA ARG A 190 22.97 4.65 13.66
C ARG A 190 23.79 4.74 12.37
N ALA A 191 25.04 4.30 12.39
CA ALA A 191 25.94 4.45 11.24
C ALA A 191 25.45 3.64 10.02
N ARG A 192 24.98 2.41 10.25
CA ARG A 192 24.43 1.55 9.18
C ARG A 192 23.13 2.14 8.62
N LEU A 193 22.19 2.48 9.50
CA LEU A 193 20.89 3.02 9.08
C LEU A 193 21.04 4.34 8.33
N GLN A 194 22.00 5.18 8.73
CA GLN A 194 22.31 6.44 8.04
C GLN A 194 22.82 6.18 6.62
N ASP A 195 23.76 5.24 6.45
CA ASP A 195 24.30 4.87 5.14
C ASP A 195 23.23 4.29 4.21
N GLU A 196 22.35 3.44 4.74
CA GLU A 196 21.23 2.88 3.98
C GLU A 196 20.25 3.96 3.52
N TRP A 197 19.83 4.85 4.43
CA TRP A 197 18.93 5.94 4.11
C TRP A 197 19.55 6.92 3.09
N GLU A 198 20.82 7.30 3.26
CA GLU A 198 21.52 8.15 2.29
C GLU A 198 21.68 7.50 0.93
N THR A 199 21.92 6.19 0.90
CA THR A 199 22.01 5.44 -0.35
C THR A 199 20.68 5.45 -1.08
N TRP A 200 19.58 5.12 -0.39
CA TRP A 200 18.24 5.19 -0.96
C TRP A 200 17.90 6.59 -1.46
N ASN A 201 18.19 7.63 -0.66
CA ASN A 201 17.86 9.02 -0.99
C ASN A 201 18.56 9.50 -2.29
N LYS A 202 19.77 9.00 -2.57
CA LYS A 202 20.49 9.29 -3.84
C LYS A 202 19.76 8.75 -5.06
N PHE A 203 19.03 7.63 -4.93
CA PHE A 203 18.35 6.98 -6.06
C PHE A 203 16.88 7.34 -6.19
N ILE A 204 16.18 7.60 -5.08
CA ILE A 204 14.71 7.78 -5.12
C ILE A 204 14.28 9.03 -5.89
N THR A 205 15.18 10.01 -6.01
CA THR A 205 14.94 11.23 -6.78
C THR A 205 15.07 11.03 -8.29
N LEU A 206 15.42 9.83 -8.77
CA LEU A 206 15.46 9.47 -10.19
C LEU A 206 14.05 9.25 -10.75
N GLY A 207 13.22 10.29 -10.71
CA GLY A 207 11.89 10.35 -11.35
C GLY A 207 10.92 9.21 -11.02
N PRO A 208 9.73 9.23 -11.64
CA PRO A 208 8.78 8.13 -11.56
C PRO A 208 9.25 6.93 -12.40
N LEU A 209 8.84 5.72 -11.99
CA LEU A 209 9.09 4.47 -12.72
C LEU A 209 8.03 4.19 -13.83
N GLN A 210 7.15 5.17 -14.11
CA GLN A 210 5.91 5.03 -14.88
C GLN A 210 6.11 5.05 -16.40
#